data_AF-A0A1R3KU54-F1
#
_entry.id   AF-A0A1R3KU54-F1
#
_cell.length_a   1.000
_cell.length_b   1.000
_cell.length_c   1.000
_cell.angle_alpha   90.00
_cell.angle_beta   90.00
_cell.angle_gamma   90.00
#
_symmetry.space_group_name_H-M   'P 1'
#
loop_
_entity.id
_entity.type
_entity.pdbx_description
1 polymer ?
#
loop_
_entity_poly.entity_id
_entity_poly.type
_entity_poly.pdbx_seq_one_letter_code
_entity_poly.pdbx_strand_id
1 'polypeptide(L)' 'MINVEVVAHVTRPELRSSEVSNKFYFTFTVRPEAMKEGLRIRNVVPATEEEARRVLERMDAESSQQGQ' A
#
# COMPACT_ATOMS: atom_id res chain seq x y z
N MET A 1 -10.41 1.05 -2.79
CA MET A 1 -9.44 -0.06 -2.69
C MET A 1 -8.65 0.12 -1.40
N ILE A 2 -8.03 -0.93 -0.85
CA ILE A 2 -7.09 -0.84 0.28
C ILE A 2 -5.74 -1.30 -0.24
N ASN A 3 -4.74 -0.42 -0.19
CA ASN A 3 -3.39 -0.71 -0.65
C ASN A 3 -2.50 -1.00 0.56
N VAL A 4 -1.88 -2.17 0.58
CA VAL A 4 -1.01 -2.63 1.67
C VAL A 4 0.38 -2.90 1.11
N GLU A 5 1.39 -2.27 1.72
CA GLU A 5 2.80 -2.52 1.42
C GLU A 5 3.41 -3.34 2.57
N VAL A 6 4.01 -4.47 2.25
CA VAL A 6 4.70 -5.34 3.20
C VAL A 6 6.18 -5.36 2.87
N VAL A 7 7.02 -4.99 3.84
CA VAL A 7 8.48 -4.95 3.69
C VAL A 7 9.10 -6.06 4.52
N ALA A 8 9.78 -7.00 3.87
CA ALA A 8 10.48 -8.09 4.54
C ALA A 8 11.91 -7.66 4.87
N HIS A 9 12.23 -7.60 6.17
CA HIS A 9 13.57 -7.32 6.65
C HIS A 9 14.28 -8.61 7.06
N VAL A 10 15.46 -8.84 6.49
CA VAL A 10 16.40 -9.86 6.96
C VAL A 10 17.38 -9.19 7.91
N THR A 11 17.26 -9.52 9.19
CA THR A 11 18.14 -9.00 10.25
C THR A 11 19.30 -9.97 10.51
N ARG A 12 20.52 -9.45 10.59
CA ARG A 12 21.71 -10.19 11.04
C ARG A 12 22.23 -9.54 12.31
N PRO A 13 21.74 -9.97 13.49
CA PRO A 13 22.05 -9.33 14.77
C PRO A 13 23.55 -9.26 15.07
N GLU A 14 24.32 -10.28 14.68
CA GLU A 14 25.77 -10.38 14.88
C GLU A 14 26.53 -9.26 14.17
N LEU A 15 26.00 -8.81 13.03
CA LEU A 15 26.54 -7.69 12.24
C LEU A 15 25.81 -6.38 12.52
N ARG A 16 24.86 -6.37 13.45
CA ARG A 16 23.98 -5.24 13.77
C ARG A 16 23.35 -4.62 12.51
N SER A 17 23.01 -5.46 11.53
CA SER A 17 22.50 -5.02 10.24
C SER A 17 21.11 -5.56 9.95
N SER A 18 20.35 -4.83 9.13
CA SER A 18 19.04 -5.21 8.63
C SER A 18 18.92 -4.75 7.18
N GLU A 19 18.59 -5.67 6.29
CA GLU A 19 18.41 -5.40 4.87
C GLU A 19 16.99 -5.78 4.42
N VAL A 20 16.42 -5.00 3.50
CA VAL A 20 15.12 -5.33 2.92
C VAL A 20 15.35 -6.37 1.83
N SER A 21 14.82 -7.59 2.02
CA SER A 21 14.94 -8.64 1.00
C SER A 21 13.87 -8.51 -0.07
N ASN A 22 12.64 -8.17 0.34
CA ASN A 22 11.48 -8.12 -0.55
C ASN A 22 10.51 -7.01 -0.13
N LYS A 23 9.82 -6.45 -1.13
CA LYS A 23 8.67 -5.59 -0.93
C LYS A 23 7.50 -6.16 -1.72
N PHE A 24 6.38 -6.35 -1.04
CA PHE A 24 5.15 -6.85 -1.64
C PHE A 24 4.08 -5.77 -1.60
N TYR A 25 3.33 -5.65 -2.69
CA TYR A 25 2.21 -4.73 -2.82
C TYR A 25 0.94 -5.54 -3.01
N PHE A 26 -0.01 -5.38 -2.09
CA PHE A 26 -1.31 -6.03 -2.14
C PHE A 26 -2.40 -4.97 -2.28
N THR A 27 -3.35 -5.21 -3.17
CA THR A 27 -4.53 -4.37 -3.33
C THR A 27 -5.76 -5.20 -3.01
N PHE A 28 -6.49 -4.80 -1.97
CA PHE A 28 -7.75 -5.40 -1.58
C PHE A 28 -8.91 -4.54 -2.07
N THR A 29 -9.92 -5.20 -2.62
CA THR A 29 -11.12 -4.54 -3.13
C THR A 29 -12.36 -5.12 -2.49
N VAL A 30 -13.43 -4.34 -2.45
CA VAL A 30 -14.76 -4.85 -2.10
C VAL A 30 -15.46 -5.17 -3.41
N ARG A 31 -16.15 -6.31 -3.46
CA ARG A 31 -16.96 -6.69 -4.63
C ARG A 31 -17.96 -5.56 -4.97
N PRO A 32 -18.12 -5.18 -6.25
CA PRO A 32 -19.03 -4.11 -6.63
C PRO A 32 -20.45 -4.26 -6.07
N GLU A 33 -20.94 -5.50 -5.96
CA GLU A 33 -22.26 -5.85 -5.42
C GLU A 33 -22.39 -5.44 -3.95
N ALA A 34 -21.38 -5.75 -3.13
CA ALA A 34 -21.36 -5.37 -1.72
C ALA A 34 -21.23 -3.84 -1.53
N MET A 35 -20.60 -3.14 -2.48
CA MET A 35 -20.57 -1.66 -2.45
C MET A 35 -21.94 -1.05 -2.72
N LYS A 36 -22.78 -1.66 -3.58
CA LYS A 36 -24.16 -1.23 -3.81
C LYS A 36 -25.04 -1.45 -2.57
N GLU A 37 -24.74 -2.47 -1.78
CA GLU A 37 -25.37 -2.76 -0.48
C GLU A 37 -24.90 -1.83 0.65
N GLY A 38 -24.09 -0.82 0.33
CA GLY A 38 -23.65 0.23 1.26
C GLY A 38 -22.34 -0.06 1.98
N LEU A 39 -21.65 -1.17 1.68
CA LEU A 39 -20.33 -1.42 2.24
C LEU A 39 -19.31 -0.45 1.64
N ARG A 40 -18.65 0.34 2.49
CA ARG A 40 -17.66 1.34 2.08
C ARG A 40 -16.33 1.08 2.76
N ILE A 41 -15.26 1.12 1.96
CA ILE A 41 -13.89 1.18 2.48
C ILE A 41 -13.70 2.56 3.09
N ARG A 42 -13.19 2.61 4.33
CA ARG A 42 -12.87 3.89 5.00
C ARG A 42 -11.56 4.44 4.49
N ASN A 43 -11.50 5.76 4.33
CA ASN A 43 -10.26 6.44 4.00
C ASN A 43 -9.34 6.41 5.22
N VAL A 44 -8.07 6.10 5.00
CA VAL A 44 -7.02 6.15 6.02
C VAL A 44 -6.09 7.30 5.64
N VAL A 45 -5.78 8.14 6.62
CA VAL A 45 -4.82 9.23 6.45
C VAL A 45 -3.44 8.75 6.92
N PRO A 46 -2.37 9.01 6.15
CA PRO A 46 -1.01 8.67 6.56
C PRO A 46 -0.63 9.41 7.84
N ALA A 47 0.10 8.75 8.73
CA ALA A 47 0.52 9.33 10.01
C ALA A 47 1.92 9.97 9.91
N THR A 48 2.70 9.60 8.89
CA THR A 48 4.07 10.06 8.65
C THR A 48 4.25 10.64 7.24
N GLU A 49 5.29 11.46 7.07
CA GLU A 49 5.64 12.04 5.77
C GLU A 49 5.99 10.95 4.74
N GLU A 50 6.74 9.93 5.16
CA GLU A 50 7.13 8.82 4.29
C GLU A 50 5.92 8.03 3.80
N GLU A 51 4.91 7.81 4.64
CA GLU A 51 3.64 7.20 4.24
C GLU A 51 2.88 8.10 3.27
N ALA A 52 2.81 9.41 3.52
CA ALA A 52 2.13 10.35 2.64
C ALA A 52 2.77 10.38 1.24
N ARG A 53 4.10 10.43 1.17
CA ARG A 53 4.86 10.36 -0.09
C ARG A 53 4.53 9.09 -0.87
N ARG A 54 4.46 7.94 -0.20
CA ARG A 54 4.10 6.65 -0.82
C ARG A 54 2.64 6.55 -1.28
N VAL A 55 1.73 7.30 -0.66
CA VAL A 55 0.33 7.39 -1.13
C VAL A 55 0.28 8.20 -2.43
N LEU A 56 0.97 9.35 -2.48
CA LEU A 56 1.01 10.20 -3.69
C LEU A 56 1.62 9.47 -4.89
N GLU A 57 2.78 8.82 -4.70
CA GLU A 57 3.43 8.02 -5.76
C GLU A 57 2.49 6.95 -6.34
N ARG A 58 1.63 6.35 -5.50
CA ARG A 58 0.63 5.37 -5.94
C ARG A 58 -0.52 6.00 -6.71
N MET A 59 -1.03 7.14 -6.26
CA MET A 59 -2.10 7.86 -6.97
C MET A 59 -1.67 8.27 -8.39
N ASP A 60 -0.41 8.71 -8.54
CA ASP A 60 0.15 9.07 -9.84
C ASP A 60 0.33 7.83 -10.74
N ALA A 61 0.77 6.70 -10.17
CA ALA A 61 0.91 5.45 -10.90
C ALA A 61 -0.45 4.87 -11.35
N GLU A 62 -1.46 4.90 -10.48
CA GLU A 62 -2.82 4.42 -10.78
C GLU A 62 -3.52 5.30 -11.83
N SER A 63 -3.36 6.63 -11.75
CA SER A 63 -3.94 7.56 -12.74
C SER A 63 -3.31 7.43 -14.13
N SER A 64 -2.00 7.16 -14.18
CA SER A 64 -1.27 6.90 -15.44
C SER A 64 -1.75 5.63 -16.16
N GLN A 65 -2.27 4.64 -15.43
CA GLN A 65 -2.80 3.40 -16.00
C GLN A 65 -4.24 3.54 -16.53
N GLN A 66 -5.00 4.54 -16.08
CA GLN A 66 -6.38 4.79 -16.52
C GLN A 66 -6.47 5.61 -17.82
N GLY A 67 -5.36 6.19 -18.26
CA GLY A 67 -5.26 6.98 -19.50
C GLY A 67 -4.82 6.20 -20.74
N GLN A 68 -4.78 4.86 -20.70
CA GLN A 68 -4.50 3.98 -21.85
C GLN A 68 -5.74 3.19 -22.27
#